data_AF-C2BG43-F1
#
_entry.id   AF-C2BG43-F1
#
_cell.length_a   1.000
_cell.length_b   1.000
_cell.length_c   1.000
_cell.angle_alpha   90.00
_cell.angle_beta   90.00
_cell.angle_gamma   90.00
#
_symmetry.space_group_name_H-M   'P 1'
#
loop_
_entity.id
_entity.type
_entity.pdbx_description
1 polymer ?
#
loop_
_entity_poly.entity_id
_entity_poly.type
_entity_poly.pdbx_seq_one_letter_code
_entity_poly.pdbx_strand_id
1 'polypeptide(L)'
;MAITNKEAKQLLYEERPVFFRNIKYRKISALIYRKSEGTFKASAELLDMNQSCVVICPLEWIEKSEDERIEIFGQEEVERILGECQEEMARLTTLTGQGKPTDSQDSLHKLLQKLVKLDNELIKQVNAAGEIKEETVAETHEEKEDMENLSSLGGLDEEEGKEDIPQVREEKQWIAR
;
A
#
# COMPACT_ATOMS: atom_id res chain seq x y z
N MET A 1 -10.04 4.22 -15.69
CA MET A 1 -11.50 4.51 -15.85
C MET A 1 -12.10 4.67 -14.45
N ALA A 2 -12.86 5.74 -14.20
CA ALA A 2 -13.42 6.09 -12.89
C ALA A 2 -14.39 5.02 -12.32
N ILE A 3 -14.39 4.82 -11.01
CA ILE A 3 -15.31 3.86 -10.34
C ILE A 3 -16.65 4.50 -9.92
N THR A 4 -17.71 3.71 -9.99
CA THR A 4 -19.05 4.06 -9.50
C THR A 4 -19.19 3.80 -8.00
N ASN A 5 -20.25 4.32 -7.38
CA ASN A 5 -20.58 4.03 -5.98
C ASN A 5 -20.77 2.53 -5.69
N LYS A 6 -21.38 1.79 -6.63
CA LYS A 6 -21.59 0.34 -6.48
C LYS A 6 -20.26 -0.40 -6.46
N GLU A 7 -19.35 -0.02 -7.36
CA GLU A 7 -18.03 -0.62 -7.45
C GLU A 7 -17.15 -0.24 -6.25
N ALA A 8 -17.21 1.01 -5.80
CA ALA A 8 -16.47 1.45 -4.62
C ALA A 8 -16.87 0.67 -3.36
N LYS A 9 -18.16 0.34 -3.20
CA LYS A 9 -18.64 -0.53 -2.12
C LYS A 9 -18.10 -1.94 -2.26
N GLN A 10 -18.11 -2.50 -3.47
CA GLN A 10 -17.58 -3.83 -3.72
C GLN A 10 -16.08 -3.90 -3.37
N LEU A 11 -15.29 -2.95 -3.87
CA LEU A 11 -13.85 -2.84 -3.60
C LEU A 11 -13.53 -2.65 -2.12
N LEU A 12 -14.37 -1.89 -1.39
CA LEU A 12 -14.27 -1.76 0.07
C LEU A 12 -14.46 -3.12 0.77
N TYR A 13 -15.49 -3.89 0.40
CA TYR A 13 -15.75 -5.20 1.01
C TYR A 13 -14.71 -6.25 0.65
N GLU A 14 -14.24 -6.27 -0.59
CA GLU A 14 -13.22 -7.21 -1.06
C GLU A 14 -11.80 -6.80 -0.62
N GLU A 15 -11.64 -5.61 -0.05
CA GLU A 15 -10.34 -5.03 0.31
C GLU A 15 -9.32 -5.04 -0.85
N ARG A 16 -9.80 -4.86 -2.08
CA ARG A 16 -8.93 -4.86 -3.27
C ARG A 16 -8.17 -3.55 -3.38
N PRO A 17 -6.92 -3.60 -3.88
CA PRO A 17 -6.15 -2.41 -4.17
C PRO A 17 -6.79 -1.57 -5.26
N VAL A 18 -6.46 -0.29 -5.25
CA VAL A 18 -6.96 0.70 -6.21
C VAL A 18 -5.86 1.67 -6.58
N PHE A 19 -6.01 2.35 -7.71
CA PHE A 19 -5.08 3.39 -8.13
C PHE A 19 -5.70 4.77 -7.97
N PHE A 20 -4.89 5.72 -7.51
CA PHE A 20 -5.21 7.14 -7.53
C PHE A 20 -3.98 7.92 -7.97
N ARG A 21 -4.09 8.69 -9.06
CA ARG A 21 -2.96 9.42 -9.70
C ARG A 21 -1.75 8.52 -9.99
N ASN A 22 -1.99 7.35 -10.57
CA ASN A 22 -0.96 6.32 -10.87
C ASN A 22 -0.21 5.77 -9.65
N ILE A 23 -0.66 6.07 -8.44
CA ILE A 23 -0.13 5.48 -7.20
C ILE A 23 -1.09 4.36 -6.78
N LYS A 24 -0.54 3.18 -6.51
CA LYS A 24 -1.30 2.04 -6.00
C LYS A 24 -1.51 2.19 -4.49
N TYR A 25 -2.75 2.12 -4.06
CA TYR A 25 -3.17 2.10 -2.67
C TYR A 25 -3.62 0.70 -2.29
N ARG A 26 -3.42 0.34 -1.02
CA ARG A 26 -3.69 -1.01 -0.52
C ARG A 26 -5.16 -1.38 -0.64
N LYS A 27 -6.04 -0.47 -0.23
CA LYS A 27 -7.50 -0.64 -0.30
C LYS A 27 -8.22 0.70 -0.08
N ILE A 28 -9.50 0.71 -0.41
CA ILE A 28 -10.44 1.69 0.14
C ILE A 28 -10.69 1.32 1.60
N SER A 29 -10.40 2.21 2.55
CA SER A 29 -10.63 1.99 3.99
C SER A 29 -12.00 2.51 4.45
N ALA A 30 -12.51 3.55 3.80
CA ALA A 30 -13.83 4.11 4.11
C ALA A 30 -14.48 4.78 2.90
N LEU A 31 -15.81 4.82 2.90
CA LEU A 31 -16.61 5.65 1.99
C LEU A 31 -17.24 6.81 2.75
N ILE A 32 -17.03 8.01 2.25
CA ILE A 32 -17.45 9.24 2.89
C ILE A 32 -18.46 9.96 2.00
N TYR A 33 -19.67 10.11 2.52
CA TYR A 33 -20.78 10.80 1.86
C TYR A 33 -20.99 12.17 2.52
N ARG A 34 -20.77 13.25 1.76
CA ARG A 34 -20.98 14.62 2.26
C ARG A 34 -22.14 15.28 1.50
N LYS A 35 -23.04 15.92 2.24
CA LYS A 35 -24.13 16.71 1.65
C LYS A 35 -23.64 18.14 1.39
N SER A 36 -23.76 18.60 0.16
CA SER A 36 -23.45 19.98 -0.26
C SER A 36 -24.50 20.45 -1.25
N GLU A 37 -25.07 21.64 -1.05
CA GLU A 37 -26.05 22.25 -1.98
C GLU A 37 -27.23 21.32 -2.32
N GLY A 38 -27.70 20.54 -1.34
CA GLY A 38 -28.81 19.60 -1.53
C GLY A 38 -28.44 18.28 -2.22
N THR A 39 -27.19 18.12 -2.67
CA THR A 39 -26.69 16.90 -3.32
C THR A 39 -25.71 16.13 -2.42
N PHE A 40 -25.62 14.82 -2.59
CA PHE A 40 -24.61 14.00 -1.90
C PHE A 40 -23.42 13.78 -2.83
N LYS A 41 -22.23 14.12 -2.34
CA LYS A 41 -20.95 13.81 -3.00
C LYS A 41 -20.28 12.65 -2.26
N ALA A 42 -19.87 11.65 -3.03
CA ALA A 42 -19.17 10.48 -2.52
C ALA A 42 -17.66 10.64 -2.71
N SER A 43 -16.91 10.29 -1.69
CA SER A 43 -15.45 10.22 -1.68
C SER A 43 -15.02 8.94 -0.98
N ALA A 44 -13.80 8.50 -1.24
CA ALA A 44 -13.20 7.35 -0.57
C ALA A 44 -11.97 7.79 0.20
N GLU A 45 -11.72 7.12 1.32
CA GLU A 45 -10.45 7.12 2.02
C GLU A 45 -9.63 5.94 1.51
N LEU A 46 -8.40 6.20 1.08
CA LEU A 46 -7.47 5.22 0.53
C LEU A 46 -6.31 5.04 1.50
N LEU A 47 -6.03 3.79 1.88
CA LEU A 47 -4.90 3.45 2.72
C LEU A 47 -3.66 3.18 1.85
N ASP A 48 -2.54 3.82 2.16
CA ASP A 48 -1.27 3.58 1.48
C ASP A 48 -0.74 2.15 1.72
N MET A 49 0.25 1.72 0.93
CA MET A 49 0.81 0.36 1.02
C MET A 49 1.52 0.09 2.35
N ASN A 50 2.12 1.13 2.92
CA ASN A 50 2.85 1.14 4.19
C ASN A 50 1.97 1.42 5.42
N GLN A 51 0.64 1.56 5.25
CA GLN A 51 -0.34 1.78 6.32
C GLN A 51 -0.05 3.01 7.21
N SER A 52 0.68 3.99 6.70
CA SER A 52 1.12 5.17 7.46
C SER A 52 0.33 6.43 7.10
N CYS A 53 -0.38 6.40 5.99
CA CYS A 53 -1.08 7.56 5.45
C CYS A 53 -2.42 7.15 4.82
N VAL A 54 -3.37 8.08 4.91
CA VAL A 54 -4.63 7.99 4.18
C VAL A 54 -4.83 9.20 3.29
N VAL A 55 -5.42 8.96 2.12
CA VAL A 55 -5.81 10.02 1.19
C VAL A 55 -7.31 9.98 0.99
N ILE A 56 -7.96 11.14 1.07
CA ILE A 56 -9.39 11.26 0.75
C ILE A 56 -9.51 11.85 -0.66
N CYS A 57 -10.14 11.13 -1.57
CA CYS A 57 -10.38 11.60 -2.93
C CYS A 57 -11.80 11.28 -3.44
N PRO A 58 -12.30 12.07 -4.41
CA PRO A 58 -13.52 11.74 -5.15
C PRO A 58 -13.43 10.37 -5.84
N LEU A 59 -14.57 9.66 -5.93
CA LEU A 59 -14.62 8.35 -6.60
C LEU A 59 -14.23 8.43 -8.08
N GLU A 60 -14.51 9.56 -8.72
CA GLU A 60 -14.21 9.80 -10.14
C GLU A 60 -12.71 9.83 -10.47
N TRP A 61 -11.83 9.86 -9.46
CA TRP A 61 -10.38 9.85 -9.65
C TRP A 61 -9.73 8.50 -9.34
N ILE A 62 -10.52 7.51 -8.94
CA ILE A 62 -10.03 6.20 -8.54
C ILE A 62 -10.20 5.23 -9.71
N GLU A 63 -9.17 4.42 -9.93
CA GLU A 63 -9.18 3.32 -10.88
C GLU A 63 -9.06 1.98 -10.16
N LYS A 64 -9.68 0.94 -10.71
CA LYS A 64 -9.60 -0.41 -10.14
C LYS A 64 -8.22 -0.99 -10.39
N SER A 65 -7.73 -1.76 -9.42
CA SER A 65 -6.67 -2.73 -9.70
C SER A 65 -7.30 -4.06 -10.11
N GLU A 66 -6.65 -4.76 -11.04
CA GLU A 66 -6.97 -6.16 -11.36
C GLU A 66 -6.39 -7.13 -10.34
N ASP A 67 -5.54 -6.65 -9.42
CA ASP A 67 -4.96 -7.47 -8.38
C ASP A 67 -6.03 -7.86 -7.35
N GLU A 68 -5.86 -9.03 -6.75
CA GLU A 68 -6.68 -9.49 -5.64
C GLU A 68 -6.34 -8.71 -4.35
N ARG A 69 -7.04 -9.04 -3.27
CA ARG A 69 -6.73 -8.52 -1.93
C ARG A 69 -5.27 -8.76 -1.62
N ILE A 70 -4.59 -7.72 -1.14
CA ILE A 70 -3.20 -7.85 -0.70
C ILE A 70 -3.21 -8.54 0.66
N GLU A 71 -2.89 -9.83 0.65
CA GLU A 71 -2.61 -10.62 1.85
C GLU A 71 -1.24 -10.24 2.40
N ILE A 72 -1.19 -9.85 3.68
CA ILE A 72 0.06 -9.65 4.38
C ILE A 72 0.37 -10.96 5.10
N PHE A 73 1.15 -11.80 4.43
CA PHE A 73 1.66 -13.04 5.03
C PHE A 73 2.45 -12.70 6.30
N GLY A 74 2.17 -13.43 7.38
CA GLY A 74 2.75 -13.20 8.71
C GLY A 74 1.80 -12.51 9.69
N GLN A 75 0.81 -11.71 9.26
CA GLN A 75 -0.12 -11.05 10.19
C GLN A 75 -1.00 -12.03 10.98
N GLU A 76 -1.26 -13.23 10.49
CA GLU A 76 -2.13 -14.22 11.15
C GLU A 76 -1.66 -14.61 12.56
N GLU A 77 -0.35 -14.78 12.75
CA GLU A 77 0.24 -15.13 14.05
C GLU A 77 0.12 -13.95 15.02
N VAL A 78 0.39 -12.74 14.54
CA VAL A 78 0.24 -11.49 15.32
C VAL A 78 -1.21 -11.24 15.71
N GLU A 79 -2.15 -11.42 14.77
CA GLU A 79 -3.58 -11.30 15.02
C GLU A 79 -4.07 -12.35 16.02
N ARG A 80 -3.59 -13.60 15.92
CA ARG A 80 -3.89 -14.66 16.89
C ARG A 80 -3.42 -14.28 18.30
N ILE A 81 -2.15 -13.91 18.44
CA ILE A 81 -1.58 -13.53 19.75
C ILE A 81 -2.29 -12.28 20.30
N LEU A 82 -2.63 -11.31 19.43
CA LEU A 82 -3.39 -10.13 19.82
C LEU A 82 -4.79 -10.51 20.34
N GLY A 83 -5.49 -11.44 19.69
CA GLY A 83 -6.75 -12.00 20.16
C GLY A 83 -6.61 -12.63 21.55
N GLU A 84 -5.58 -13.45 21.77
CA GLU A 84 -5.30 -14.05 23.07
C GLU A 84 -5.01 -13.01 24.17
N CYS A 85 -4.39 -11.88 23.81
CA CYS A 85 -4.16 -10.74 24.71
C CYS A 85 -5.48 -10.05 25.07
N GLN A 86 -6.35 -9.81 24.09
CA GLN A 86 -7.65 -9.19 24.30
C GLN A 86 -8.55 -10.04 25.21
N GLU A 87 -8.57 -11.36 25.01
CA GLU A 87 -9.30 -12.29 25.87
C GLU A 87 -8.80 -12.26 27.31
N GLU A 88 -7.47 -12.29 27.53
CA GLU A 88 -6.91 -12.24 28.87
C GLU A 88 -7.15 -10.87 29.53
N MET A 89 -7.13 -9.78 28.76
CA MET A 89 -7.46 -8.44 29.25
C MET A 89 -8.93 -8.33 29.68
N ALA A 90 -9.87 -8.90 28.90
CA ALA A 90 -11.28 -8.96 29.27
C ALA A 90 -11.49 -9.78 30.56
N ARG A 91 -10.77 -10.90 30.68
CA ARG A 91 -10.76 -11.73 31.90
C ARG A 91 -10.21 -10.97 33.10
N LEU A 92 -9.08 -10.29 32.96
CA LEU A 92 -8.48 -9.46 34.01
C LEU A 92 -9.43 -8.35 34.46
N THR A 93 -10.07 -7.66 33.52
CA THR A 93 -11.05 -6.60 33.81
C THR A 93 -12.21 -7.14 34.65
N THR A 94 -12.70 -8.33 34.29
CA THR A 94 -13.78 -9.02 35.02
C THR A 94 -13.34 -9.41 36.44
N LEU A 95 -12.17 -10.03 36.60
CA LEU A 95 -11.65 -10.48 37.90
C LEU A 95 -11.39 -9.29 38.84
N THR A 96 -10.89 -8.19 38.27
CA THR A 96 -10.63 -6.95 39.02
C THR A 96 -11.94 -6.32 39.48
N GLY A 97 -12.96 -6.27 38.62
CA GLY A 97 -14.31 -5.82 39.00
C GLY A 97 -14.98 -6.71 40.06
N GLN A 98 -14.63 -8.00 40.11
CA GLN A 98 -15.10 -8.94 41.13
C GLN A 98 -14.32 -8.87 42.45
N GLY A 99 -13.26 -8.06 42.53
CA GLY A 99 -12.43 -7.95 43.73
C GLY A 99 -11.64 -9.23 44.06
N LYS A 100 -11.19 -9.97 43.05
CA LYS A 100 -10.38 -11.20 43.21
C LYS A 100 -8.89 -10.90 42.95
N PRO A 101 -8.13 -10.39 43.95
CA PRO A 101 -6.79 -9.86 43.72
C PRO A 101 -5.78 -10.93 43.27
N THR A 102 -5.81 -12.13 43.84
CA THR A 102 -4.89 -13.22 43.46
C THR A 102 -5.14 -13.68 42.02
N ASP A 103 -6.40 -13.91 41.66
CA ASP A 103 -6.76 -14.32 40.29
C ASP A 103 -6.47 -13.22 39.26
N SER A 104 -6.70 -11.95 39.64
CA SER A 104 -6.32 -10.79 38.82
C SER A 104 -4.80 -10.71 38.62
N GLN A 105 -4.02 -10.94 39.67
CA GLN A 105 -2.56 -10.94 39.56
C GLN A 105 -2.06 -12.05 38.63
N ASP A 106 -2.62 -13.26 38.73
CA ASP A 106 -2.28 -14.37 37.84
C ASP A 106 -2.67 -14.08 36.37
N SER A 107 -3.84 -13.48 36.16
CA SER A 107 -4.31 -13.08 34.83
C SER A 107 -3.44 -11.95 34.24
N LEU A 108 -3.01 -10.99 35.06
CA LEU A 108 -2.06 -9.96 34.65
C LEU A 108 -0.71 -10.56 34.23
N HIS A 109 -0.18 -11.52 34.98
CA HIS A 109 1.07 -12.18 34.61
C HIS A 109 0.95 -12.92 33.27
N LYS A 110 -0.17 -13.62 33.04
CA LYS A 110 -0.46 -14.28 31.76
C LYS A 110 -0.57 -13.27 30.61
N LEU A 111 -1.23 -12.15 30.83
CA LEU A 111 -1.33 -11.07 29.84
C LEU A 111 0.06 -10.53 29.48
N LEU A 112 0.92 -10.26 30.47
CA LEU A 112 2.29 -9.80 30.23
C LEU A 112 3.10 -10.81 29.41
N GLN A 113 3.00 -12.11 29.71
CA GLN A 113 3.67 -13.15 28.91
C GLN A 113 3.21 -13.16 27.46
N LYS A 114 1.90 -13.01 27.22
CA LYS A 114 1.34 -12.95 25.86
C LYS A 114 1.79 -11.69 25.12
N LEU A 115 1.84 -10.53 25.80
CA LEU A 115 2.35 -9.28 25.23
C LEU A 115 3.82 -9.38 24.84
N VAL A 116 4.66 -10.05 25.62
CA VAL A 116 6.07 -10.31 25.25
C VAL A 116 6.16 -11.20 24.01
N LYS A 117 5.29 -12.20 23.86
CA LYS A 117 5.24 -13.00 22.62
C LYS A 117 4.83 -12.17 21.42
N LEU A 118 3.83 -11.30 21.58
CA LEU A 118 3.38 -10.39 20.54
C LEU A 118 4.52 -9.46 20.09
N ASP A 119 5.24 -8.87 21.05
CA ASP A 119 6.38 -8.00 20.79
C ASP A 119 7.49 -8.71 19.99
N ASN A 120 7.85 -9.94 20.40
CA ASN A 120 8.83 -10.74 19.67
C ASN A 120 8.38 -11.06 18.23
N GLU A 121 7.10 -11.35 18.02
CA GLU A 121 6.59 -11.65 16.68
C GLU A 121 6.52 -10.41 15.79
N LEU A 122 6.15 -9.25 16.37
CA LEU A 122 6.22 -7.97 15.68
C LEU A 122 7.66 -7.61 15.29
N ILE A 123 8.63 -7.82 16.18
CA ILE A 123 10.06 -7.59 15.88
C ILE A 123 10.52 -8.47 14.71
N LYS A 124 10.13 -9.75 14.67
CA LYS A 124 10.46 -10.63 13.54
C LYS A 124 9.89 -10.10 12.23
N GLN A 125 8.64 -9.65 12.23
CA GLN A 125 8.01 -9.10 11.02
C GLN A 125 8.69 -7.81 10.55
N VAL A 126 9.05 -6.93 11.49
CA VAL A 126 9.77 -5.69 11.16
C VAL A 126 11.14 -6.00 10.57
N ASN A 127 11.88 -6.95 11.14
CA ASN A 127 13.19 -7.35 10.62
C ASN A 127 13.09 -8.00 9.24
N ALA A 128 12.15 -8.94 9.05
CA ALA A 128 11.92 -9.58 7.76
C ALA A 128 11.52 -8.57 6.67
N ALA A 129 10.70 -7.58 7.01
CA ALA A 129 10.34 -6.49 6.08
C ALA A 129 11.51 -5.54 5.77
N GLY A 130 12.54 -5.49 6.64
CA GLY A 130 13.78 -4.77 6.40
C GLY A 130 14.68 -5.48 5.39
N GLU A 131 14.85 -6.80 5.54
CA GLU A 131 15.65 -7.65 4.63
C GLU A 131 15.07 -7.66 3.21
N ILE A 132 13.74 -7.79 3.07
CA ILE A 132 13.06 -7.76 1.76
C ILE A 132 13.22 -6.38 1.06
N LYS A 133 13.31 -5.29 1.83
CA LYS A 133 13.58 -3.95 1.27
C LYS A 133 15.01 -3.79 0.79
N GLU A 134 15.98 -4.42 1.45
CA GLU A 134 17.37 -4.40 1.00
C GLU A 134 17.57 -5.27 -0.25
N GLU A 135 16.93 -6.44 -0.33
CA GLU A 135 16.95 -7.30 -1.53
C GLU A 135 16.28 -6.63 -2.73
N THR A 136 15.11 -6.04 -2.57
CA THR A 136 14.43 -5.33 -3.68
C THR A 136 15.18 -4.06 -4.13
N VAL A 137 15.89 -3.37 -3.23
CA VAL A 137 16.77 -2.25 -3.59
C VAL A 137 18.02 -2.76 -4.31
N ALA A 138 18.56 -3.93 -3.95
CA ALA A 138 19.68 -4.54 -4.64
C ALA A 138 19.29 -5.04 -6.05
N GLU A 139 18.16 -5.74 -6.19
CA GLU A 139 17.65 -6.20 -7.49
C GLU A 139 17.33 -5.03 -8.44
N THR A 140 16.72 -3.96 -7.93
CA THR A 140 16.46 -2.75 -8.75
C THR A 140 17.71 -1.94 -9.08
N HIS A 141 18.82 -2.16 -8.37
CA HIS A 141 20.12 -1.57 -8.69
C HIS A 141 20.86 -2.40 -9.74
N GLU A 142 20.82 -3.74 -9.65
CA GLU A 142 21.35 -4.65 -10.68
C GLU A 142 20.61 -4.49 -12.03
N GLU A 143 19.27 -4.43 -12.03
CA GLU A 143 18.50 -4.23 -13.28
C GLU A 143 18.80 -2.88 -13.97
N LYS A 144 19.16 -1.85 -13.21
CA LYS A 144 19.58 -0.55 -13.75
C LYS A 144 21.00 -0.60 -14.33
N GLU A 145 21.94 -1.25 -13.64
CA GLU A 145 23.30 -1.45 -14.16
C GLU A 145 23.29 -2.32 -15.43
N ASP A 146 22.44 -3.34 -15.50
CA ASP A 146 22.33 -4.20 -16.69
C ASP A 146 21.71 -3.46 -17.89
N MET A 147 20.72 -2.59 -17.67
CA MET A 147 20.19 -1.73 -18.75
C MET A 147 21.20 -0.66 -19.21
N GLU A 148 21.99 -0.08 -18.30
CA GLU A 148 23.04 0.87 -18.65
C GLU A 148 24.19 0.20 -19.43
N ASN A 149 24.56 -1.04 -19.05
CA ASN A 149 25.57 -1.83 -19.76
C ASN A 149 25.10 -2.29 -21.15
N LEU A 150 23.83 -2.65 -21.31
CA LEU A 150 23.25 -2.97 -22.62
C LEU A 150 23.19 -1.75 -23.55
N SER A 151 22.92 -0.55 -23.01
CA SER A 151 22.94 0.69 -23.79
C SER A 151 24.35 1.10 -24.23
N SER A 152 25.37 0.70 -23.47
CA SER A 152 26.79 0.98 -23.76
C SER A 152 27.42 0.00 -24.75
N LEU A 153 26.80 -1.16 -24.99
CA LEU A 153 27.24 -2.18 -25.97
C LEU A 153 26.68 -1.95 -27.39
N GLY A 154 25.83 -0.93 -27.58
CA GLY A 154 25.35 -0.46 -28.87
C GLY A 154 26.28 0.54 -29.55
N GLY A 155 27.58 0.28 -29.57
CA GLY A 155 28.53 0.99 -30.42
C GLY A 155 28.31 0.55 -31.87
N LEU A 156 27.50 1.30 -32.62
CA LEU A 156 27.41 1.16 -34.07
C LEU A 156 28.74 1.60 -34.67
N ASP A 157 29.50 0.65 -35.20
CA ASP A 157 30.57 0.91 -36.14
C ASP A 157 30.02 1.73 -37.31
N GLU A 158 30.53 2.96 -37.45
CA GLU A 158 30.38 3.78 -38.64
C GLU A 158 31.25 3.17 -39.75
N GLU A 159 30.65 2.47 -40.70
CA GLU A 159 31.25 2.21 -42.02
C GLU A 159 30.28 2.64 -43.12
N GLU A 160 30.72 3.70 -43.80
CA GLU A 160 30.36 4.28 -45.09
C GLU A 160 29.17 3.71 -45.88
N GLY A 161 28.22 4.59 -46.15
CA GLY A 161 27.23 4.44 -47.22
C GLY A 161 26.60 5.78 -47.59
N LYS A 162 27.24 6.52 -48.50
CA LYS A 162 26.69 7.75 -49.11
C LYS A 162 25.35 7.44 -49.77
N GLU A 163 24.30 8.18 -49.44
CA GLU A 163 23.23 8.51 -50.38
C GLU A 163 22.60 9.87 -50.01
N ASP A 164 22.78 10.82 -50.93
CA ASP A 164 22.26 12.19 -50.89
C ASP A 164 20.73 12.20 -50.92
N ILE A 165 20.10 12.87 -49.95
CA ILE A 165 18.68 13.28 -50.07
C ILE A 165 18.57 14.78 -49.73
N PRO A 166 17.91 15.61 -50.57
CA PRO A 166 18.08 17.07 -50.56
C PRO A 166 17.33 17.77 -49.43
N GLN A 167 17.96 18.79 -48.84
CA GLN A 167 17.36 19.73 -47.90
C GLN A 167 16.28 20.59 -48.59
N VAL A 168 15.03 20.52 -48.12
CA VAL A 168 14.02 21.54 -48.37
C VAL A 168 13.85 22.37 -47.10
N ARG A 169 14.34 23.61 -47.16
CA ARG A 169 14.05 24.69 -46.21
C ARG A 169 12.74 25.37 -46.64
N GLU A 170 11.75 25.43 -45.77
CA GLU A 170 10.74 26.51 -45.72
C GLU A 170 10.37 26.72 -44.24
N GLU A 171 10.98 27.70 -43.59
CA GLU A 171 10.47 29.06 -43.32
C GLU A 171 9.32 29.13 -42.29
N LYS A 172 9.67 29.74 -41.15
CA LYS A 172 8.78 30.10 -40.05
C LYS A 172 7.85 31.23 -40.48
N GLN A 173 6.53 31.00 -40.49
CA GLN A 173 5.55 32.08 -40.44
C GLN A 173 4.98 32.23 -39.03
N TRP A 174 5.30 33.36 -38.41
CA TRP A 174 4.61 33.88 -37.24
C TRP A 174 3.34 34.61 -37.69
N ILE A 175 2.19 34.31 -37.09
CA ILE A 175 1.06 35.24 -37.08
C ILE A 175 0.55 35.35 -35.64
N ALA A 176 0.79 36.51 -35.05
CA ALA A 176 0.09 37.01 -33.87
C ALA A 176 -1.20 37.69 -34.32
N ARG A 177 -2.33 37.35 -33.67
CA ARG A 177 -3.43 38.26 -33.37
C ARG A 177 -4.13 37.80 -32.10
#